data_AF-A0A4R6FQB1-F1
#
_entry.id   AF-A0A4R6FQB1-F1
#
_cell.length_a   1.000
_cell.length_b   1.000
_cell.length_c   1.000
_cell.angle_alpha   90.00
_cell.angle_beta   90.00
_cell.angle_gamma   90.00
#
_symmetry.space_group_name_H-M   'P 1'
#
loop_
_entity.id
_entity.type
_entity.pdbx_description
1 polymer ?
#
loop_
_entity_poly.entity_id
_entity_poly.type
_entity_poly.pdbx_seq_one_letter_code
_entity_poly.pdbx_strand_id
1 'polypeptide(L)'
;MSRVTPVQSNFNAGELSRRLHGRIDLNLYGIGMAELTGWIPLVEGGLDACPGFLRVDAAPGPCRLIPFQYSVTQSYIMAMAAGVAHFFTNDARIEADGAPVALTTLPYTLSEINALTWEQSYDVLYLFHPNHQTRALARVDADTFEASMLELENGPFEARNKDQALIVKASGVVGSVTLAASRGGQPYALFEPGDVGGLFELEADDFGNIPSWEPGVTVAINDLLTWNERVYAVVGGGEAMRTGTVAPVHNKGVEWDGIGKGQDINDEVAGGVQLEYLHDRFGVLRLTEYVDSATMQATVLRRLPFTTAGN
;
A
#
# COMPACT_ATOMS: atom_id res chain seq x y z
N MET A 1 -8.34 74.91 -8.80
CA MET A 1 -8.84 73.54 -8.58
C MET A 1 -9.11 73.37 -7.10
N SER A 2 -10.30 72.89 -6.71
CA SER A 2 -10.57 72.50 -5.32
C SER A 2 -9.78 71.24 -4.99
N ARG A 3 -9.20 71.17 -3.78
CA ARG A 3 -8.47 70.00 -3.32
C ARG A 3 -9.48 68.94 -2.88
N VAL A 4 -9.43 67.75 -3.50
CA VAL A 4 -10.24 66.58 -3.12
C VAL A 4 -9.36 65.60 -2.37
N THR A 5 -9.82 65.14 -1.21
CA THR A 5 -9.16 64.09 -0.41
C THR A 5 -10.13 62.92 -0.29
N PRO A 6 -10.02 61.88 -1.14
CA PRO A 6 -10.90 60.72 -1.04
C PRO A 6 -10.60 59.95 0.25
N VAL A 7 -11.66 59.48 0.92
CA VAL A 7 -11.53 58.65 2.12
C VAL A 7 -11.33 57.20 1.68
N GLN A 8 -10.26 56.57 2.17
CA GLN A 8 -10.06 55.13 2.05
C GLN A 8 -10.67 54.47 3.30
N SER A 9 -11.78 53.75 3.11
CA SER A 9 -12.62 53.28 4.21
C SER A 9 -12.24 51.89 4.73
N ASN A 10 -11.51 51.08 3.95
CA ASN A 10 -11.05 49.76 4.35
C ASN A 10 -9.86 49.25 3.50
N PHE A 11 -9.27 48.14 3.95
CA PHE A 11 -8.08 47.51 3.35
C PHE A 11 -8.28 46.03 2.98
N ASN A 12 -9.54 45.61 2.79
CA ASN A 12 -9.90 44.19 2.68
C ASN A 12 -9.39 43.50 1.42
N ALA A 13 -8.93 44.23 0.41
CA ALA A 13 -8.33 43.63 -0.79
C ALA A 13 -6.86 43.22 -0.61
N GLY A 14 -6.23 43.54 0.52
CA GLY A 14 -4.85 43.14 0.83
C GLY A 14 -3.81 43.73 -0.13
N GLU A 15 -2.70 43.01 -0.31
CA GLU A 15 -1.67 43.36 -1.29
C GLU A 15 -2.15 43.04 -2.71
N LEU A 16 -2.26 44.07 -3.54
CA LEU A 16 -2.63 43.92 -4.94
C LEU A 16 -1.43 43.43 -5.75
N SER A 17 -1.67 42.47 -6.64
CA SER A 17 -0.67 42.06 -7.63
C SER A 17 -0.18 43.27 -8.43
N ARG A 18 1.13 43.32 -8.73
CA ARG A 18 1.73 44.36 -9.59
C ARG A 18 1.00 44.57 -10.92
N ARG A 19 0.34 43.53 -11.44
CA ARG A 19 -0.45 43.59 -12.69
C ARG A 19 -1.76 44.37 -12.54
N LEU A 20 -2.23 44.59 -11.31
CA LEU A 20 -3.48 45.27 -10.97
C LEU A 20 -3.26 46.74 -10.56
N HIS A 21 -2.00 47.20 -10.45
CA HIS A 21 -1.66 48.57 -10.02
C HIS A 21 -2.20 49.69 -10.92
N GLY A 22 -2.62 49.39 -12.16
CA GLY A 22 -3.24 50.36 -13.06
C GLY A 22 -4.75 50.19 -13.22
N ARG A 23 -5.34 49.16 -12.59
CA ARG A 23 -6.75 48.78 -12.78
C ARG A 23 -7.66 49.54 -11.81
N ILE A 24 -7.67 50.86 -11.96
CA ILE A 24 -8.48 51.78 -11.15
C ILE A 24 -9.99 51.52 -11.27
N ASP A 25 -10.41 50.79 -12.30
CA ASP A 25 -11.79 50.38 -12.58
C ASP A 25 -12.26 49.23 -11.68
N LEU A 26 -11.35 48.46 -11.09
CA LEU A 26 -11.70 47.37 -10.20
C LEU A 26 -12.12 47.91 -8.84
N ASN A 27 -13.25 47.42 -8.31
CA ASN A 27 -13.70 47.76 -6.95
C ASN A 27 -12.64 47.48 -5.88
N LEU A 28 -11.78 46.48 -6.10
CA LEU A 28 -10.68 46.10 -5.22
C LEU A 28 -9.58 47.18 -5.15
N TYR A 29 -9.43 48.00 -6.19
CA TYR A 29 -8.33 48.97 -6.30
C TYR A 29 -8.39 50.03 -5.19
N GLY A 30 -9.59 50.53 -4.89
CA GLY A 30 -9.80 51.55 -3.86
C GLY A 30 -9.66 51.04 -2.42
N ILE A 31 -9.59 49.71 -2.22
CA ILE A 31 -9.56 49.06 -0.91
C ILE A 31 -8.36 48.10 -0.76
N GLY A 32 -7.39 48.21 -1.66
CA GLY A 32 -6.16 47.41 -1.66
C GLY A 32 -4.93 48.28 -1.44
N MET A 33 -3.81 47.61 -1.18
CA MET A 33 -2.50 48.22 -0.97
C MET A 33 -1.53 47.74 -2.05
N ALA A 34 -0.59 48.60 -2.45
CA ALA A 34 0.46 48.21 -3.39
C ALA A 34 1.51 47.28 -2.74
N GLU A 35 1.64 47.32 -1.41
CA GLU A 35 2.52 46.49 -0.59
C GLU A 35 1.86 46.31 0.79
N LEU A 36 1.77 45.08 1.29
CA LEU A 36 1.20 44.78 2.61
C LEU A 36 2.02 43.71 3.34
N THR A 37 3.21 44.11 3.79
CA THR A 37 4.17 43.20 4.43
C THR A 37 4.00 43.18 5.95
N GLY A 38 3.71 42.02 6.54
CA GLY A 38 3.59 41.86 8.00
C GLY A 38 2.26 42.30 8.60
N TRP A 39 1.21 42.43 7.78
CA TRP A 39 -0.14 42.79 8.21
C TRP A 39 -1.18 41.82 7.65
N ILE A 40 -2.29 41.66 8.38
CA ILE A 40 -3.44 40.83 8.01
C ILE A 40 -4.68 41.73 7.92
N PRO A 41 -5.38 41.78 6.78
CA PRO A 41 -6.67 42.45 6.67
C PRO A 41 -7.71 41.84 7.61
N LEU A 42 -8.37 42.69 8.38
CA LEU A 42 -9.48 42.31 9.25
C LEU A 42 -10.81 42.44 8.52
N VAL A 43 -11.81 41.63 8.88
CA VAL A 43 -13.13 41.66 8.22
C VAL A 43 -13.80 43.04 8.37
N GLU A 44 -13.53 43.73 9.48
CA GLU A 44 -14.04 45.06 9.83
C GLU A 44 -13.45 46.20 8.97
N GLY A 45 -12.45 45.93 8.15
CA GLY A 45 -11.84 46.91 7.25
C GLY A 45 -10.47 47.43 7.67
N GLY A 46 -10.06 47.15 8.90
CA GLY A 46 -8.76 47.50 9.45
C GLY A 46 -7.64 46.53 9.03
N LEU A 47 -6.46 46.76 9.59
CA LEU A 47 -5.30 45.90 9.49
C LEU A 47 -4.83 45.56 10.89
N ASP A 48 -4.43 44.31 11.12
CA ASP A 48 -3.71 43.91 12.32
C ASP A 48 -2.31 43.45 11.95
N ALA A 49 -1.35 43.60 12.87
CA ALA A 49 0.00 43.10 12.64
C ALA A 49 -0.03 41.57 12.62
N CYS A 50 0.71 40.95 11.69
CA CYS A 50 0.88 39.50 11.72
C CYS A 50 1.40 39.07 13.09
N PRO A 51 0.85 38.01 13.70
CA PRO A 51 1.40 37.49 14.95
C PRO A 51 2.87 37.09 14.74
N GLY A 52 3.67 37.30 15.78
CA GLY A 52 5.08 36.89 15.77
C GLY A 52 5.25 35.37 15.71
N PHE A 53 6.49 34.92 15.58
CA PHE A 53 6.83 33.50 15.65
C PHE A 53 7.18 33.09 17.08
N LEU A 54 6.68 31.92 17.50
CA LEU A 54 7.16 31.25 18.69
C LEU A 54 8.44 30.48 18.35
N ARG A 55 9.50 30.67 19.16
CA ARG A 55 10.71 29.83 19.06
C ARG A 55 10.45 28.51 19.78
N VAL A 56 10.36 27.43 19.01
CA VAL A 56 10.23 26.06 19.54
C VAL A 56 11.60 25.47 19.86
N ASP A 57 12.44 25.25 18.84
CA ASP A 57 13.78 24.68 19.02
C ASP A 57 14.69 24.97 17.82
N ALA A 58 15.97 24.61 17.92
CA ALA A 58 16.88 24.54 16.78
C ALA A 58 16.58 23.32 15.90
N ALA A 59 16.56 23.52 14.58
CA ALA A 59 16.49 22.42 13.62
C ALA A 59 17.79 21.56 13.68
N PRO A 60 17.71 20.25 13.36
CA PRO A 60 18.89 19.37 13.32
C PRO A 60 19.92 19.73 12.22
N GLY A 61 19.61 20.73 11.39
CA GLY A 61 20.43 21.20 10.27
C GLY A 61 19.53 21.81 9.20
N PRO A 62 20.04 22.04 7.98
CA PRO A 62 19.17 22.28 6.83
C PRO A 62 18.18 21.13 6.70
N CYS A 63 16.89 21.44 6.78
CA CYS A 63 15.83 20.44 6.83
C CYS A 63 14.62 20.87 6.01
N ARG A 64 13.80 19.89 5.65
CA ARG A 64 12.45 20.11 5.12
C ARG A 64 11.44 19.72 6.18
N LEU A 65 10.47 20.59 6.41
CA LEU A 65 9.34 20.31 7.29
C LEU A 65 8.29 19.53 6.50
N ILE A 66 7.88 18.39 7.03
CA ILE A 66 6.85 17.53 6.46
C ILE A 66 5.74 17.37 7.52
N PRO A 67 4.50 17.75 7.21
CA PRO A 67 3.38 17.58 8.13
C PRO A 67 3.02 16.09 8.26
N PHE A 68 2.63 15.67 9.46
CA PHE A 68 2.10 14.34 9.75
C PHE A 68 0.90 14.45 10.69
N GLN A 69 -0.30 14.13 10.20
CA GLN A 69 -1.53 14.35 10.96
C GLN A 69 -2.18 13.04 11.40
N TYR A 70 -1.94 12.59 12.62
CA TYR A 70 -2.54 11.36 13.13
C TYR A 70 -4.07 11.48 13.31
N SER A 71 -4.54 12.62 13.82
CA SER A 71 -5.98 12.88 14.01
C SER A 71 -6.29 14.37 13.95
N VAL A 72 -7.57 14.73 14.13
CA VAL A 72 -7.98 16.15 14.23
C VAL A 72 -7.43 16.84 15.48
N THR A 73 -7.05 16.09 16.51
CA THR A 73 -6.51 16.63 17.78
C THR A 73 -5.00 16.43 17.93
N GLN A 74 -4.40 15.54 17.13
CA GLN A 74 -2.99 15.19 17.22
C GLN A 74 -2.32 15.35 15.86
N SER A 75 -1.47 16.38 15.77
CA SER A 75 -0.72 16.75 14.58
C SER A 75 0.75 16.92 14.92
N TYR A 76 1.60 16.43 14.03
CA TYR A 76 3.03 16.46 14.17
C TYR A 76 3.67 17.17 12.98
N ILE A 77 4.84 17.74 13.22
CA ILE A 77 5.73 18.22 12.16
C ILE A 77 7.02 17.42 12.24
N MET A 78 7.40 16.82 11.13
CA MET A 78 8.67 16.13 10.99
C MET A 78 9.68 17.06 10.32
N ALA A 79 10.78 17.36 11.01
CA ALA A 79 11.92 18.08 10.43
C ALA A 79 12.94 17.07 9.90
N MET A 80 12.86 16.79 8.59
CA MET A 80 13.80 15.87 7.93
C MET A 80 15.07 16.60 7.51
N ALA A 81 16.20 16.21 8.08
CA ALA A 81 17.54 16.58 7.66
C ALA A 81 18.28 15.35 7.09
N ALA A 82 19.48 15.54 6.54
CA ALA A 82 20.25 14.45 5.97
C ALA A 82 20.52 13.37 7.04
N GLY A 83 20.08 12.13 6.78
CA GLY A 83 20.25 11.00 7.70
C GLY A 83 19.31 10.97 8.91
N VAL A 84 18.60 12.06 9.23
CA VAL A 84 17.87 12.20 10.50
C VAL A 84 16.54 12.93 10.37
N ALA A 85 15.52 12.52 11.12
CA ALA A 85 14.26 13.25 11.24
C ALA A 85 13.86 13.45 12.70
N HIS A 86 13.60 14.70 13.10
CA HIS A 86 13.09 15.05 14.44
C HIS A 86 11.60 15.36 14.38
N PHE A 87 10.88 15.11 15.48
CA PHE A 87 9.43 15.31 15.56
C PHE A 87 9.05 16.43 16.53
N PHE A 88 8.01 17.17 16.16
CA PHE A 88 7.48 18.31 16.92
C PHE A 88 5.96 18.20 17.01
N THR A 89 5.41 18.57 18.17
CA THR A 89 3.97 18.67 18.41
C THR A 89 3.72 19.67 19.54
N ASN A 90 2.55 20.32 19.57
CA ASN A 90 2.14 21.24 20.64
C ASN A 90 3.23 22.25 21.04
N ASP A 91 3.82 22.92 20.03
CA ASP A 91 4.86 23.93 20.20
C ASP A 91 6.15 23.45 20.90
N ALA A 92 6.40 22.13 20.92
CA ALA A 92 7.57 21.52 21.53
C ALA A 92 8.19 20.44 20.63
N ARG A 93 9.51 20.21 20.79
CA ARG A 93 10.18 19.01 20.26
C ARG A 93 9.79 17.82 21.12
N ILE A 94 9.54 16.68 20.48
CA ILE A 94 9.25 15.44 21.20
C ILE A 94 10.54 14.87 21.76
N GLU A 95 10.50 14.51 23.05
CA GLU A 95 11.60 13.89 23.76
C GLU A 95 11.12 12.63 24.47
N ALA A 96 11.96 11.60 24.48
CA ALA A 96 11.78 10.37 25.24
C ALA A 96 13.05 10.18 26.08
N ASP A 97 12.89 9.89 27.37
CA ASP A 97 13.99 9.72 28.33
C ASP A 97 15.05 10.85 28.33
N GLY A 98 14.60 12.09 28.10
CA GLY A 98 15.47 13.29 28.07
C GLY A 98 16.31 13.45 26.81
N ALA A 99 16.04 12.67 25.76
CA ALA A 99 16.66 12.78 24.45
C ALA A 99 15.63 13.09 23.34
N PRO A 100 16.01 13.78 22.26
CA PRO A 100 15.12 14.02 21.12
C PRO A 100 14.68 12.71 20.47
N VAL A 101 13.38 12.56 20.24
CA VAL A 101 12.87 11.47 19.41
C VAL A 101 13.27 11.74 17.97
N ALA A 102 14.03 10.80 17.40
CA ALA A 102 14.56 10.93 16.06
C ALA A 102 14.65 9.60 15.32
N LEU A 103 14.35 9.61 14.02
CA LEU A 103 14.74 8.54 13.11
C LEU A 103 16.15 8.83 12.62
N THR A 104 17.13 7.98 12.91
CA THR A 104 18.56 8.23 12.64
C THR A 104 19.14 7.41 11.47
N THR A 105 18.32 6.58 10.83
CA THR A 105 18.74 5.60 9.80
C THR A 105 18.15 5.90 8.42
N LEU A 106 17.71 7.15 8.19
CA LEU A 106 17.09 7.53 6.92
C LEU A 106 18.16 7.66 5.83
N PRO A 107 17.99 7.03 4.65
CA PRO A 107 19.04 7.01 3.62
C PRO A 107 19.10 8.28 2.76
N TYR A 108 18.35 9.32 3.11
CA TYR A 108 18.17 10.49 2.26
C TYR A 108 19.22 11.57 2.53
N THR A 109 19.82 12.07 1.45
CA THR A 109 20.63 13.29 1.46
C THR A 109 19.75 14.54 1.47
N LEU A 110 20.33 15.71 1.79
CA LEU A 110 19.60 16.98 1.80
C LEU A 110 18.96 17.31 0.43
N SER A 111 19.66 17.04 -0.67
CA SER A 111 19.12 17.27 -2.02
C SER A 111 17.92 16.37 -2.32
N GLU A 112 17.97 15.11 -1.87
CA GLU A 112 16.89 14.14 -2.08
C GLU A 112 15.68 14.47 -1.21
N ILE A 113 15.89 14.94 0.03
CA ILE A 113 14.80 15.41 0.91
C ILE A 113 14.01 16.56 0.25
N ASN A 114 14.67 17.46 -0.48
CA ASN A 114 13.99 18.53 -1.20
C ASN A 114 13.20 18.04 -2.42
N ALA A 115 13.60 16.91 -3.01
CA ALA A 115 12.90 16.26 -4.11
C ALA A 115 11.83 15.24 -3.64
N LEU A 116 11.81 14.91 -2.35
CA LEU A 116 10.95 13.90 -1.77
C LEU A 116 9.47 14.27 -1.94
N THR A 117 8.65 13.30 -2.32
CA THR A 117 7.19 13.41 -2.30
C THR A 117 6.64 12.46 -1.26
N TRP A 118 5.48 12.79 -0.70
CA TRP A 118 4.88 11.98 0.35
C TRP A 118 3.37 11.94 0.21
N GLU A 119 2.79 10.86 0.72
CA GLU A 119 1.35 10.69 0.87
C GLU A 119 1.09 10.04 2.22
N GLN A 120 0.05 10.50 2.92
CA GLN A 120 -0.28 9.97 4.23
C GLN A 120 -1.55 9.13 4.15
N SER A 121 -1.52 7.96 4.79
CA SER A 121 -2.72 7.16 5.05
C SER A 121 -2.77 6.84 6.53
N TYR A 122 -3.77 7.41 7.23
CA TYR A 122 -3.94 7.24 8.67
C TYR A 122 -2.66 7.56 9.46
N ASP A 123 -2.09 6.56 10.12
CA ASP A 123 -0.91 6.60 10.98
C ASP A 123 0.41 6.33 10.23
N VAL A 124 0.35 6.16 8.91
CA VAL A 124 1.51 5.86 8.05
C VAL A 124 1.72 6.96 7.01
N LEU A 125 2.96 7.46 6.95
CA LEU A 125 3.44 8.38 5.94
C LEU A 125 4.34 7.64 4.95
N TYR A 126 3.93 7.60 3.69
CA TYR A 126 4.70 7.00 2.61
C TYR A 126 5.63 8.05 2.01
N LEU A 127 6.92 7.75 1.97
CA LEU A 127 7.96 8.62 1.44
C LEU A 127 8.48 8.05 0.12
N PHE A 128 8.46 8.87 -0.93
CA PHE A 128 8.83 8.47 -2.28
C PHE A 128 10.01 9.30 -2.79
N HIS A 129 11.00 8.62 -3.35
CA HIS A 129 12.12 9.24 -4.06
C HIS A 129 12.60 8.28 -5.17
N PRO A 130 12.91 8.75 -6.40
CA PRO A 130 13.27 7.86 -7.52
C PRO A 130 14.48 6.95 -7.26
N ASN A 131 15.42 7.38 -6.43
CA ASN A 131 16.65 6.64 -6.14
C ASN A 131 16.56 5.71 -4.91
N HIS A 132 15.44 5.70 -4.19
CA HIS A 132 15.29 4.93 -2.96
C HIS A 132 14.00 4.12 -3.02
N GLN A 133 14.04 2.88 -2.51
CA GLN A 133 12.81 2.13 -2.30
C GLN A 133 11.89 2.93 -1.37
N THR A 134 10.60 2.99 -1.72
CA THR A 134 9.57 3.65 -0.92
C THR A 134 9.64 3.21 0.53
N ARG A 135 9.49 4.15 1.46
CA ARG A 135 9.48 3.86 2.90
C ARG A 135 8.13 4.17 3.51
N ALA A 136 7.73 3.35 4.46
CA ALA A 136 6.57 3.59 5.31
C ALA A 136 7.08 4.08 6.68
N LEU A 137 6.70 5.29 7.05
CA LEU A 137 6.95 5.84 8.37
C LEU A 137 5.67 5.73 9.19
N ALA A 138 5.67 4.91 10.24
CA ALA A 138 4.53 4.68 11.10
C ALA A 138 4.74 5.35 12.46
N ARG A 139 3.67 5.94 13.00
CA ARG A 139 3.60 6.35 14.40
C ARG A 139 3.12 5.16 15.24
N VAL A 140 4.02 4.55 16.01
CA VAL A 140 3.70 3.41 16.89
C VAL A 140 3.09 3.89 18.21
N ASP A 141 3.58 5.02 18.75
CA ASP A 141 3.03 5.69 19.93
C ASP A 141 3.21 7.22 19.83
N ALA A 142 2.78 7.98 20.84
CA ALA A 142 2.83 9.45 20.86
C ALA A 142 4.23 10.03 20.70
N ASP A 143 5.25 9.29 21.15
CA ASP A 143 6.67 9.63 21.12
C ASP A 143 7.51 8.57 20.41
N THR A 144 6.89 7.59 19.75
CA THR A 144 7.59 6.47 19.11
C THR A 144 7.22 6.39 17.64
N PHE A 145 8.24 6.53 16.77
CA PHE A 145 8.10 6.51 15.32
C PHE A 145 9.08 5.51 14.74
N GLU A 146 8.64 4.79 13.72
CA GLU A 146 9.45 3.81 13.01
C GLU A 146 9.40 4.07 11.51
N ALA A 147 10.50 3.78 10.82
CA ALA A 147 10.57 3.86 9.38
C ALA A 147 11.11 2.54 8.82
N SER A 148 10.30 1.88 8.00
CA SER A 148 10.64 0.63 7.32
C SER A 148 10.62 0.84 5.81
N MET A 149 11.25 -0.08 5.07
CA MET A 149 11.01 -0.17 3.63
C MET A 149 9.57 -0.65 3.41
N LEU A 150 8.87 -0.04 2.45
CA LEU A 150 7.55 -0.50 2.08
C LEU A 150 7.68 -1.89 1.44
N GLU A 151 7.09 -2.87 2.10
CA GLU A 151 6.96 -4.21 1.57
C GLU A 151 5.71 -4.30 0.69
N LEU A 152 5.91 -4.75 -0.54
CA LEU A 152 4.83 -5.02 -1.48
C LEU A 152 4.40 -6.48 -1.34
N GLU A 153 3.10 -6.73 -1.38
CA GLU A 153 2.53 -8.09 -1.26
C GLU A 153 2.00 -8.63 -2.59
N ASN A 154 1.47 -7.78 -3.48
CA ASN A 154 0.76 -8.20 -4.70
C ASN A 154 1.14 -7.33 -5.92
N GLY A 155 2.43 -7.09 -6.10
CA GLY A 155 2.97 -6.36 -7.25
C GLY A 155 3.34 -4.90 -6.94
N PRO A 156 3.64 -4.07 -7.97
CA PRO A 156 3.43 -4.34 -9.39
C PRO A 156 4.35 -5.43 -9.95
N PHE A 157 3.90 -6.10 -11.00
CA PHE A 157 4.67 -7.11 -11.74
C PHE A 157 5.06 -6.58 -13.12
N GLU A 158 6.11 -7.16 -13.70
CA GLU A 158 6.45 -6.93 -15.11
C GLU A 158 5.40 -7.51 -16.06
N ALA A 159 5.59 -7.27 -17.36
CA ALA A 159 4.70 -7.81 -18.38
C ALA A 159 4.65 -9.34 -18.30
N ARG A 160 3.44 -9.89 -18.34
CA ARG A 160 3.23 -11.35 -18.30
C ARG A 160 3.98 -12.06 -19.42
N ASN A 161 4.55 -13.22 -19.08
CA ASN A 161 5.15 -14.12 -20.04
C ASN A 161 4.14 -14.51 -21.13
N LYS A 162 4.54 -14.41 -22.39
CA LYS A 162 3.74 -14.83 -23.56
C LYS A 162 4.30 -16.07 -24.25
N ASP A 163 5.49 -16.52 -23.86
CA ASP A 163 6.14 -17.70 -24.41
C ASP A 163 5.75 -18.94 -23.60
N GLN A 164 4.88 -19.78 -24.17
CA GLN A 164 4.43 -21.03 -23.56
C GLN A 164 5.56 -22.05 -23.38
N ALA A 165 6.68 -21.92 -24.09
CA ALA A 165 7.82 -22.80 -23.89
C ALA A 165 8.64 -22.43 -22.64
N LEU A 166 8.52 -21.19 -22.13
CA LEU A 166 9.19 -20.72 -20.94
C LEU A 166 8.36 -21.07 -19.70
N ILE A 167 8.88 -21.99 -18.88
CA ILE A 167 8.20 -22.55 -17.72
C ILE A 167 9.11 -22.41 -16.50
N VAL A 168 8.54 -21.97 -15.38
CA VAL A 168 9.21 -21.95 -14.08
C VAL A 168 8.51 -22.94 -13.16
N LYS A 169 9.27 -23.87 -12.58
CA LYS A 169 8.76 -24.85 -11.60
C LYS A 169 9.21 -24.48 -10.20
N ALA A 170 8.31 -24.62 -9.23
CA ALA A 170 8.63 -24.46 -7.81
C ALA A 170 8.71 -25.83 -7.12
N SER A 171 9.65 -26.00 -6.19
CA SER A 171 9.83 -27.25 -5.44
C SER A 171 8.74 -27.56 -4.41
N GLY A 172 7.82 -26.62 -4.16
CA GLY A 172 6.74 -26.75 -3.19
C GLY A 172 5.69 -25.65 -3.38
N VAL A 173 4.60 -25.71 -2.62
CA VAL A 173 3.45 -24.79 -2.78
C VAL A 173 3.32 -23.72 -1.68
N VAL A 174 4.09 -23.86 -0.60
CA VAL A 174 4.12 -22.96 0.56
C VAL A 174 5.52 -22.95 1.17
N GLY A 175 5.85 -21.93 1.96
CA GLY A 175 7.13 -21.81 2.64
C GLY A 175 8.28 -21.44 1.69
N SER A 176 9.50 -21.87 2.02
CA SER A 176 10.67 -21.67 1.17
C SER A 176 10.73 -22.70 0.06
N VAL A 177 10.94 -22.25 -1.18
CA VAL A 177 10.93 -23.07 -2.38
C VAL A 177 12.09 -22.69 -3.30
N THR A 178 12.53 -23.66 -4.10
CA THR A 178 13.47 -23.44 -5.19
C THR A 178 12.68 -23.30 -6.50
N LEU A 179 12.94 -22.21 -7.22
CA LEU A 179 12.42 -21.95 -8.55
C LEU A 179 13.45 -22.43 -9.59
N ALA A 180 12.99 -23.18 -10.59
CA ALA A 180 13.80 -23.65 -11.72
C ALA A 180 13.15 -23.20 -13.03
N ALA A 181 13.84 -22.34 -13.77
CA ALA A 181 13.42 -21.82 -15.07
C ALA A 181 13.92 -22.70 -16.21
N SER A 182 13.03 -23.02 -17.14
CA SER A 182 13.33 -23.82 -18.32
C SER A 182 12.62 -23.28 -19.55
N ARG A 183 13.22 -23.47 -20.73
CA ARG A 183 12.60 -23.14 -22.00
C ARG A 183 12.71 -24.32 -22.94
N GLY A 184 11.58 -24.88 -23.38
CA GLY A 184 11.56 -26.10 -24.21
C GLY A 184 12.22 -27.30 -23.51
N GLY A 185 12.12 -27.38 -22.18
CA GLY A 185 12.68 -28.46 -21.37
C GLY A 185 14.17 -28.35 -21.05
N GLN A 186 14.86 -27.29 -21.49
CA GLN A 186 16.26 -27.02 -21.14
C GLN A 186 16.35 -25.86 -20.13
N PRO A 187 17.35 -25.84 -19.23
CA PRO A 187 17.56 -24.70 -18.31
C PRO A 187 17.63 -23.38 -19.07
N TYR A 188 16.95 -22.35 -18.58
CA TYR A 188 16.88 -21.04 -19.22
C TYR A 188 17.34 -19.95 -18.26
N ALA A 189 18.20 -19.05 -18.76
CA ALA A 189 18.70 -17.91 -18.01
C ALA A 189 17.58 -16.85 -17.86
N LEU A 190 16.83 -16.94 -16.76
CA LEU A 190 15.75 -16.01 -16.41
C LEU A 190 16.16 -15.05 -15.30
N PHE A 191 16.93 -15.53 -14.33
CA PHE A 191 17.20 -14.81 -13.09
C PHE A 191 18.55 -14.10 -13.13
N GLU A 192 18.62 -12.95 -12.44
CA GLU A 192 19.82 -12.16 -12.18
C GLU A 192 19.98 -11.90 -10.68
N PRO A 193 21.21 -11.64 -10.17
CA PRO A 193 21.42 -11.34 -8.75
C PRO A 193 20.62 -10.13 -8.24
N GLY A 194 20.25 -9.19 -9.13
CA GLY A 194 19.45 -8.02 -8.81
C GLY A 194 17.97 -8.30 -8.53
N ASP A 195 17.48 -9.49 -8.86
CA ASP A 195 16.07 -9.86 -8.67
C ASP A 195 15.73 -10.18 -7.20
N VAL A 196 16.75 -10.37 -6.36
CA VAL A 196 16.56 -10.67 -4.94
C VAL A 196 15.78 -9.56 -4.23
N GLY A 197 14.72 -9.93 -3.52
CA GLY A 197 13.77 -9.01 -2.89
C GLY A 197 12.56 -8.68 -3.78
N GLY A 198 12.64 -8.95 -5.08
CA GLY A 198 11.54 -8.79 -6.03
C GLY A 198 10.39 -9.78 -5.80
N LEU A 199 9.20 -9.41 -6.27
CA LEU A 199 8.03 -10.28 -6.29
C LEU A 199 7.98 -11.07 -7.61
N PHE A 200 7.53 -12.32 -7.53
CA PHE A 200 7.39 -13.21 -8.67
C PHE A 200 5.99 -13.85 -8.66
N GLU A 201 5.18 -13.59 -9.69
CA GLU A 201 3.86 -14.22 -9.88
C GLU A 201 4.02 -15.49 -10.73
N LEU A 202 3.49 -16.60 -10.24
CA LEU A 202 3.39 -17.86 -10.99
C LEU A 202 1.93 -18.13 -11.34
N GLU A 203 1.70 -18.36 -12.63
CA GLU A 203 0.42 -18.81 -13.16
C GLU A 203 0.51 -20.30 -13.51
N ALA A 204 -0.43 -21.11 -13.02
CA ALA A 204 -0.56 -22.50 -13.43
C ALA A 204 -1.00 -22.58 -14.90
N ASP A 205 -0.55 -23.57 -15.67
CA ASP A 205 -1.07 -23.79 -17.03
C ASP A 205 -2.48 -24.41 -16.99
N ASP A 206 -2.68 -25.38 -16.10
CA ASP A 206 -3.96 -26.04 -15.85
C ASP A 206 -4.10 -26.44 -14.35
N PHE A 207 -5.18 -27.13 -14.00
CA PHE A 207 -5.38 -27.76 -12.68
C PHE A 207 -5.16 -29.29 -12.73
N GLY A 208 -4.52 -29.79 -13.78
CA GLY A 208 -4.34 -31.21 -14.04
C GLY A 208 -5.67 -31.97 -14.10
N ASN A 209 -5.76 -33.05 -13.32
CA ASN A 209 -6.90 -33.96 -13.32
C ASN A 209 -7.90 -33.70 -12.18
N ILE A 210 -7.90 -32.50 -11.59
CA ILE A 210 -8.86 -32.16 -10.53
C ILE A 210 -10.25 -31.99 -11.18
N PRO A 211 -11.26 -32.81 -10.81
CA PRO A 211 -12.58 -32.75 -11.44
C PRO A 211 -13.32 -31.45 -11.10
N SER A 212 -14.31 -31.09 -11.91
CA SER A 212 -15.22 -29.98 -11.59
C SER A 212 -16.13 -30.34 -10.42
N TRP A 213 -16.44 -29.36 -9.58
CA TRP A 213 -17.55 -29.45 -8.65
C TRP A 213 -18.86 -29.52 -9.45
N GLU A 214 -19.73 -30.44 -9.07
CA GLU A 214 -21.08 -30.59 -9.59
C GLU A 214 -22.04 -30.83 -8.42
N PRO A 215 -23.31 -30.36 -8.49
CA PRO A 215 -24.28 -30.58 -7.43
C PRO A 215 -24.74 -32.04 -7.36
N GLY A 216 -24.94 -32.57 -6.15
CA GLY A 216 -25.52 -33.90 -5.95
C GLY A 216 -24.56 -35.08 -6.18
N VAL A 217 -23.25 -34.84 -6.18
CA VAL A 217 -22.21 -35.87 -6.37
C VAL A 217 -21.65 -36.32 -5.03
N THR A 218 -21.51 -37.63 -4.84
CA THR A 218 -20.85 -38.20 -3.65
C THR A 218 -19.34 -37.99 -3.74
N VAL A 219 -18.76 -37.42 -2.67
CA VAL A 219 -17.34 -37.08 -2.54
C VAL A 219 -16.81 -37.58 -1.20
N ALA A 220 -15.48 -37.69 -1.06
CA ALA A 220 -14.81 -38.06 0.17
C ALA A 220 -14.04 -36.87 0.76
N ILE A 221 -13.73 -36.93 2.06
CA ILE A 221 -12.80 -35.98 2.68
C ILE A 221 -11.44 -36.08 1.97
N ASN A 222 -10.84 -34.92 1.69
CA ASN A 222 -9.64 -34.69 0.89
C ASN A 222 -9.83 -34.77 -0.63
N ASP A 223 -11.05 -35.00 -1.14
CA ASP A 223 -11.30 -34.83 -2.57
C ASP A 223 -11.08 -33.36 -2.95
N LEU A 224 -10.45 -33.16 -4.11
CA LEU A 224 -10.23 -31.85 -4.69
C LEU A 224 -11.26 -31.61 -5.79
N LEU A 225 -11.86 -30.42 -5.78
CA LEU A 225 -12.88 -30.03 -6.74
C LEU A 225 -12.54 -28.65 -7.31
N THR A 226 -12.82 -28.45 -8.59
CA THR A 226 -12.63 -27.15 -9.25
C THR A 226 -13.94 -26.44 -9.51
N TRP A 227 -13.97 -25.12 -9.32
CA TRP A 227 -15.09 -24.29 -9.74
C TRP A 227 -14.60 -22.86 -10.02
N ASN A 228 -15.01 -22.28 -11.15
CA ASN A 228 -14.72 -20.90 -11.52
C ASN A 228 -13.22 -20.52 -11.34
N GLU A 229 -12.34 -21.34 -11.92
CA GLU A 229 -10.87 -21.21 -11.88
C GLU A 229 -10.24 -21.31 -10.47
N ARG A 230 -10.90 -22.01 -9.55
CA ARG A 230 -10.42 -22.22 -8.18
C ARG A 230 -10.46 -23.69 -7.81
N VAL A 231 -9.59 -24.07 -6.88
CA VAL A 231 -9.50 -25.41 -6.32
C VAL A 231 -9.92 -25.37 -4.86
N TYR A 232 -10.82 -26.29 -4.51
CA TYR A 232 -11.34 -26.49 -3.16
C TYR A 232 -11.03 -27.90 -2.68
N ALA A 233 -10.80 -28.07 -1.39
CA ALA A 233 -10.70 -29.38 -0.75
C ALA A 233 -11.95 -29.67 0.08
N VAL A 234 -12.48 -30.88 -0.01
CA VAL A 234 -13.53 -31.37 0.88
C VAL A 234 -12.92 -31.64 2.25
N VAL A 235 -13.27 -30.83 3.26
CA VAL A 235 -12.72 -30.96 4.63
C VAL A 235 -13.72 -31.52 5.64
N GLY A 236 -14.99 -31.63 5.24
CA GLY A 236 -16.07 -32.18 6.06
C GLY A 236 -17.37 -32.24 5.28
N GLY A 237 -18.44 -32.70 5.91
CA GLY A 237 -19.75 -32.73 5.28
C GLY A 237 -20.83 -33.40 6.11
N GLY A 238 -22.04 -33.40 5.55
CA GLY A 238 -23.20 -34.10 6.11
C GLY A 238 -23.11 -35.61 5.97
N GLU A 239 -24.11 -36.32 6.49
CA GLU A 239 -24.17 -37.79 6.52
C GLU A 239 -24.01 -38.44 5.13
N ALA A 240 -24.58 -37.83 4.10
CA ALA A 240 -24.52 -38.35 2.73
C ALA A 240 -23.17 -38.12 2.02
N MET A 241 -22.32 -37.24 2.56
CA MET A 241 -21.08 -36.78 1.90
C MET A 241 -21.29 -36.47 0.40
N ARG A 242 -22.39 -35.76 0.12
CA ARG A 242 -22.84 -35.42 -1.23
C ARG A 242 -22.83 -33.91 -1.38
N THR A 243 -22.28 -33.39 -2.47
CA THR A 243 -22.24 -31.94 -2.73
C THR A 243 -23.65 -31.35 -2.73
N GLY A 244 -23.76 -30.14 -2.19
CA GLY A 244 -25.01 -29.39 -2.14
C GLY A 244 -25.38 -28.73 -3.47
N THR A 245 -26.35 -27.82 -3.43
CA THR A 245 -26.84 -27.11 -4.63
C THR A 245 -26.19 -25.74 -4.82
N VAL A 246 -25.40 -25.26 -3.86
CA VAL A 246 -24.78 -23.93 -3.88
C VAL A 246 -23.30 -24.10 -4.24
N ALA A 247 -22.93 -23.69 -5.46
CA ALA A 247 -21.55 -23.78 -5.89
C ALA A 247 -20.62 -22.89 -5.04
N PRO A 248 -19.39 -23.33 -4.73
CA PRO A 248 -18.46 -22.58 -3.91
C PRO A 248 -17.96 -21.32 -4.64
N VAL A 249 -18.00 -20.17 -3.98
CA VAL A 249 -17.52 -18.89 -4.55
C VAL A 249 -16.62 -18.09 -3.60
N HIS A 250 -16.34 -18.59 -2.40
CA HIS A 250 -15.42 -17.95 -1.48
C HIS A 250 -13.96 -18.10 -1.94
N ASN A 251 -13.12 -17.19 -1.48
CA ASN A 251 -11.71 -17.09 -1.79
C ASN A 251 -10.81 -17.25 -0.55
N LYS A 252 -11.39 -17.70 0.58
CA LYS A 252 -10.69 -17.97 1.84
C LYS A 252 -11.54 -18.84 2.75
N GLY A 253 -10.87 -19.61 3.61
CA GLY A 253 -11.53 -20.36 4.68
C GLY A 253 -12.37 -21.53 4.17
N VAL A 254 -13.33 -21.93 4.99
CA VAL A 254 -14.19 -23.09 4.79
C VAL A 254 -15.64 -22.66 4.77
N GLU A 255 -16.38 -23.04 3.74
CA GLU A 255 -17.83 -22.81 3.66
C GLU A 255 -18.59 -24.07 3.25
N TRP A 256 -19.88 -24.11 3.60
CA TRP A 256 -20.78 -25.18 3.21
C TRP A 256 -21.37 -24.91 1.82
N ASP A 257 -21.37 -25.93 0.96
CA ASP A 257 -22.01 -25.88 -0.38
C ASP A 257 -23.51 -26.30 -0.33
N GLY A 258 -24.02 -26.60 0.85
CA GLY A 258 -25.37 -27.05 1.12
C GLY A 258 -25.64 -27.21 2.62
N ILE A 259 -26.90 -27.45 3.00
CA ILE A 259 -27.30 -27.51 4.41
C ILE A 259 -26.75 -28.76 5.13
N GLY A 260 -26.41 -29.83 4.40
CA GLY A 260 -25.76 -31.03 4.93
C GLY A 260 -26.58 -31.83 5.95
N LYS A 261 -27.87 -31.52 6.12
CA LYS A 261 -28.77 -32.19 7.06
C LYS A 261 -30.23 -32.11 6.59
N GLY A 262 -31.02 -33.09 7.02
CA GLY A 262 -32.43 -33.23 6.63
C GLY A 262 -32.60 -34.06 5.36
N GLN A 263 -33.79 -33.99 4.78
CA GLN A 263 -34.16 -34.70 3.55
C GLN A 263 -34.46 -33.69 2.43
N ASP A 264 -34.15 -34.07 1.20
CA ASP A 264 -34.55 -33.32 0.01
C ASP A 264 -36.00 -33.64 -0.40
N ILE A 265 -36.49 -33.04 -1.49
CA ILE A 265 -37.87 -33.19 -1.96
C ILE A 265 -38.24 -34.63 -2.34
N ASN A 266 -37.26 -35.52 -2.51
CA ASN A 266 -37.44 -36.92 -2.84
C ASN A 266 -37.20 -37.86 -1.64
N ASP A 267 -37.22 -37.32 -0.42
CA ASP A 267 -36.94 -38.04 0.84
C ASP A 267 -35.50 -38.58 0.98
N GLU A 268 -34.58 -38.17 0.10
CA GLU A 268 -33.15 -38.53 0.15
C GLU A 268 -32.38 -37.60 1.09
N VAL A 269 -31.27 -38.06 1.67
CA VAL A 269 -30.48 -37.24 2.61
C VAL A 269 -29.93 -35.99 1.90
N ALA A 270 -30.19 -34.81 2.45
CA ALA A 270 -29.81 -33.53 1.85
C ALA A 270 -28.29 -33.41 1.69
N GLY A 271 -27.86 -32.92 0.53
CA GLY A 271 -26.44 -32.64 0.24
C GLY A 271 -25.90 -31.45 1.02
N GLY A 272 -24.58 -31.44 1.20
CA GLY A 272 -23.82 -30.39 1.84
C GLY A 272 -22.47 -30.94 2.30
N VAL A 273 -21.39 -30.41 1.74
CA VAL A 273 -20.01 -30.61 2.16
C VAL A 273 -19.37 -29.28 2.51
N GLN A 274 -18.37 -29.33 3.39
CA GLN A 274 -17.51 -28.22 3.72
C GLN A 274 -16.34 -28.18 2.76
N LEU A 275 -16.22 -27.08 2.02
CA LEU A 275 -15.19 -26.84 1.04
C LEU A 275 -14.23 -25.79 1.58
N GLU A 276 -12.96 -26.16 1.71
CA GLU A 276 -11.86 -25.24 2.02
C GLU A 276 -11.29 -24.69 0.71
N TYR A 277 -11.20 -23.38 0.58
CA TYR A 277 -10.47 -22.75 -0.53
C TYR A 277 -8.97 -23.04 -0.40
N LEU A 278 -8.37 -23.63 -1.45
CA LEU A 278 -6.92 -23.86 -1.49
C LEU A 278 -6.20 -22.77 -2.29
N HIS A 279 -6.51 -22.62 -3.56
CA HIS A 279 -5.86 -21.67 -4.46
C HIS A 279 -6.70 -21.44 -5.72
N ASP A 280 -6.39 -20.37 -6.44
CA ASP A 280 -6.79 -20.15 -7.83
C ASP A 280 -5.60 -20.45 -8.76
N ARG A 281 -5.59 -19.88 -9.96
CA ARG A 281 -4.52 -20.07 -10.93
C ARG A 281 -3.21 -19.35 -10.58
N PHE A 282 -3.20 -18.45 -9.59
CA PHE A 282 -2.09 -17.54 -9.33
C PHE A 282 -1.48 -17.73 -7.93
N GLY A 283 -0.16 -17.80 -7.90
CA GLY A 283 0.65 -17.76 -6.69
C GLY A 283 1.63 -16.59 -6.72
N VAL A 284 2.03 -16.10 -5.55
CA VAL A 284 2.99 -14.99 -5.43
C VAL A 284 4.12 -15.39 -4.51
N LEU A 285 5.34 -15.11 -4.93
CA LEU A 285 6.57 -15.36 -4.18
C LEU A 285 7.38 -14.07 -4.02
N ARG A 286 8.27 -14.08 -3.03
CA ARG A 286 9.38 -13.13 -2.93
C ARG A 286 10.69 -13.87 -3.14
N LEU A 287 11.51 -13.38 -4.06
CA LEU A 287 12.83 -13.94 -4.34
C LEU A 287 13.79 -13.62 -3.19
N THR A 288 14.53 -14.61 -2.69
CA THR A 288 15.34 -14.48 -1.46
C THR A 288 16.83 -14.68 -1.68
N GLU A 289 17.23 -15.58 -2.57
CA GLU A 289 18.65 -15.88 -2.81
C GLU A 289 18.87 -16.34 -4.25
N TYR A 290 19.80 -15.67 -4.94
CA TYR A 290 20.24 -16.05 -6.28
C TYR A 290 21.18 -17.25 -6.21
N VAL A 291 20.83 -18.33 -6.92
CA VAL A 291 21.68 -19.54 -7.02
C VAL A 291 22.46 -19.50 -8.33
N ASP A 292 21.76 -19.41 -9.46
CA ASP A 292 22.32 -19.27 -10.80
C ASP A 292 21.28 -18.66 -11.76
N SER A 293 21.63 -18.49 -13.03
CA SER A 293 20.74 -17.83 -14.00
C SER A 293 19.42 -18.57 -14.26
N ALA A 294 19.35 -19.88 -13.97
CA ALA A 294 18.14 -20.69 -14.14
C ALA A 294 17.47 -21.04 -12.79
N THR A 295 18.12 -20.77 -11.67
CA THR A 295 17.69 -21.22 -10.35
C THR A 295 17.70 -20.10 -9.32
N MET A 296 16.60 -19.95 -8.58
CA MET A 296 16.42 -18.90 -7.56
C MET A 296 15.71 -19.48 -6.34
N GLN A 297 16.11 -19.10 -5.13
CA GLN A 297 15.34 -19.39 -3.92
C GLN A 297 14.28 -18.31 -3.71
N ALA A 298 13.12 -18.72 -3.21
CA ALA A 298 12.02 -17.82 -2.94
C ALA A 298 11.20 -18.26 -1.72
N THR A 299 10.49 -17.32 -1.11
CA THR A 299 9.48 -17.59 -0.09
C THR A 299 8.10 -17.34 -0.67
N VAL A 300 7.21 -18.32 -0.55
CA VAL A 300 5.82 -18.21 -0.99
C VAL A 300 5.06 -17.26 -0.07
N LEU A 301 4.52 -16.17 -0.62
CA LEU A 301 3.65 -15.21 0.08
C LEU A 301 2.19 -15.61 -0.04
N ARG A 302 1.79 -16.01 -1.25
CA ARG A 302 0.46 -16.54 -1.56
C ARG A 302 0.64 -17.95 -2.12
N ARG A 303 -0.05 -18.92 -1.52
CA ARG A 303 0.02 -20.35 -1.86
C ARG A 303 0.05 -20.55 -3.38
N LEU A 304 1.02 -21.31 -3.86
CA LEU A 304 1.15 -21.59 -5.29
C LEU A 304 0.08 -22.58 -5.74
N PRO A 305 -0.39 -22.44 -6.99
CA PRO A 305 -1.21 -23.46 -7.60
C PRO A 305 -0.41 -24.76 -7.74
N PHE A 306 -1.10 -25.89 -7.59
CA PHE A 306 -0.55 -27.19 -7.94
C PHE A 306 -1.46 -27.89 -8.93
N THR A 307 -0.84 -28.74 -9.73
CA THR A 307 -1.51 -29.73 -10.56
C THR A 307 -1.32 -31.09 -9.88
N THR A 308 -2.36 -31.90 -9.81
CA THR A 308 -2.27 -33.28 -9.27
C THR A 308 -1.46 -34.22 -10.19
N ALA A 309 -1.07 -33.75 -11.37
CA ALA A 309 -0.04 -34.38 -12.17
C ALA A 309 1.31 -33.94 -11.63
N GLY A 310 2.00 -34.82 -10.90
CA GLY A 310 3.42 -34.65 -10.65
C GLY A 310 4.13 -34.50 -11.99
N ASN A 311 4.54 -33.27 -12.32
CA ASN A 311 5.66 -32.89 -13.17
C ASN A 311 5.84 -31.38 -13.24
#